data_AF-A0A667IIB9-F1
#
_entry.id   AF-A0A667IIB9-F1
#
_cell.length_a   1.000
_cell.length_b   1.000
_cell.length_c   1.000
_cell.angle_alpha   90.00
_cell.angle_beta   90.00
_cell.angle_gamma   90.00
#
_symmetry.space_group_name_H-M   'P 1'
#
loop_
_entity.id
_entity.type
_entity.pdbx_description
1 polymer ?
#
loop_
_entity_poly.entity_id
_entity_poly.type
_entity_poly.pdbx_seq_one_letter_code
_entity_poly.pdbx_strand_id
1 'polypeptide(L)'
;VLKNGDKTNFPQKRQKNAKPLSFKVGTGKVIRGWDEVLLTTSKGEKARLEIEPEWAYGKKGQPDAKIPPNAKLILKVELLDIL
;
A
#
# COMPACT_ATOMS: atom_id res chain seq x y z
N VAL A 1 2.05 -6.75 -14.29
CA VAL A 1 2.14 -5.57 -15.18
C VAL A 1 1.13 -4.54 -14.71
N LEU A 2 1.56 -3.43 -14.10
CA LEU A 2 0.68 -2.31 -13.76
C LEU A 2 0.64 -1.35 -14.96
N LYS A 3 -0.52 -0.77 -15.29
CA LYS A 3 -0.71 0.32 -16.25
C LYS A 3 -1.66 1.31 -15.57
N ASN A 4 -1.27 2.58 -15.51
CA ASN A 4 -2.11 3.65 -15.00
C ASN A 4 -2.65 4.48 -16.18
N GLY A 5 -3.95 4.69 -16.12
CA GLY A 5 -4.79 5.57 -16.92
C GLY A 5 -6.14 5.53 -16.20
N ASP A 6 -6.74 6.70 -15.97
CA ASP A 6 -7.90 6.94 -15.09
C ASP A 6 -8.80 5.72 -14.82
N LYS A 7 -9.00 5.48 -13.51
CA LYS A 7 -9.75 4.40 -12.82
C LYS A 7 -8.81 3.56 -11.97
N THR A 8 -9.07 3.62 -10.67
CA THR A 8 -8.68 2.71 -9.60
C THR A 8 -8.54 1.24 -10.03
N ASN A 9 -7.43 0.90 -10.67
CA ASN A 9 -7.10 -0.48 -11.03
C ASN A 9 -6.04 -1.01 -10.07
N PHE A 10 -6.39 -1.01 -8.77
CA PHE A 10 -5.75 -1.92 -7.84
C PHE A 10 -6.40 -3.29 -8.01
N PRO A 11 -5.61 -4.38 -8.10
CA PRO A 11 -6.17 -5.71 -8.23
C PRO A 11 -7.11 -5.98 -7.05
N GLN A 12 -8.42 -6.01 -7.32
CA GLN A 12 -9.44 -6.26 -6.31
C GLN A 12 -9.41 -7.71 -5.80
N LYS A 13 -8.73 -8.60 -6.54
CA LYS A 13 -8.51 -10.00 -6.18
C LYS A 13 -7.10 -10.17 -5.64
N ARG A 14 -6.99 -10.78 -4.45
CA ARG A 14 -5.74 -11.37 -3.96
C ARG A 14 -5.18 -12.25 -5.08
N GLN A 15 -3.98 -11.94 -5.56
CA GLN A 15 -3.33 -12.77 -6.56
C GLN A 15 -3.03 -14.11 -5.88
N LYS A 16 -3.60 -15.22 -6.38
CA LYS A 16 -3.56 -16.52 -5.69
C LYS A 16 -2.16 -17.01 -5.30
N ASN A 17 -1.11 -16.50 -5.95
CA ASN A 17 0.28 -16.84 -5.72
C ASN A 17 1.15 -15.66 -5.26
N ALA A 18 0.55 -14.54 -4.82
CA ALA A 18 1.32 -13.45 -4.23
C ALA A 18 1.83 -13.88 -2.85
N LYS A 19 3.14 -13.77 -2.64
CA LYS A 19 3.72 -13.91 -1.31
C LYS A 19 3.29 -12.71 -0.46
N PRO A 20 2.87 -12.92 0.80
CA PRO A 20 2.68 -11.84 1.76
C PRO A 20 3.94 -10.99 1.85
N LEU A 21 3.76 -9.67 1.98
CA LEU A 21 4.85 -8.77 2.28
C LEU A 21 5.11 -8.78 3.78
N SER A 22 6.32 -9.11 4.20
CA SER A 22 6.75 -9.06 5.60
C SER A 22 7.72 -7.91 5.81
N PHE A 23 7.45 -7.06 6.80
CA PHE A 23 8.32 -5.95 7.18
C PHE A 23 8.07 -5.54 8.64
N LYS A 24 9.00 -4.77 9.21
CA LYS A 24 8.86 -4.23 10.57
C LYS A 24 8.13 -2.88 10.51
N VAL A 25 6.92 -2.86 11.07
CA VAL A 25 6.07 -1.66 11.16
C VAL A 25 6.66 -0.66 12.16
N GLY A 26 6.44 0.64 11.92
CA GLY A 26 6.83 1.72 12.82
C GLY A 26 8.32 2.05 12.77
N THR A 27 8.97 1.74 11.65
CA THR A 27 10.41 1.95 11.45
C THR A 27 10.75 2.93 10.34
N GLY A 28 9.74 3.48 9.65
CA GLY A 28 9.94 4.39 8.51
C GLY A 28 10.51 3.70 7.28
N LYS A 29 10.46 2.36 7.22
CA LYS A 29 10.97 1.56 6.08
C LYS A 29 9.94 1.38 4.96
N VAL A 30 8.69 1.74 5.22
CA VAL A 30 7.59 1.74 4.24
C VAL A 30 6.97 3.13 4.17
N ILE A 31 6.08 3.35 3.20
CA ILE A 31 5.35 4.62 3.13
C ILE A 31 4.60 4.88 4.43
N ARG A 32 4.55 6.14 4.86
CA ARG A 32 3.99 6.53 6.15
C ARG A 32 2.57 6.01 6.36
N GLY A 33 1.74 6.07 5.32
CA GLY A 33 0.36 5.58 5.41
C GLY A 33 0.23 4.08 5.73
N TRP A 34 1.27 3.27 5.49
CA TRP A 34 1.29 1.87 5.93
C TRP A 34 1.73 1.74 7.38
N ASP A 35 2.78 2.46 7.78
CA ASP A 35 3.28 2.41 9.16
C ASP A 35 2.20 2.84 10.16
N GLU A 36 1.51 3.96 9.90
CA GLU A 36 0.48 4.49 10.82
C GLU A 36 -0.73 3.55 10.94
N VAL A 37 -1.20 3.00 9.82
CA VAL A 37 -2.41 2.17 9.77
C VAL A 37 -2.16 0.79 10.37
N LEU A 38 -1.04 0.16 10.03
CA LEU A 38 -0.76 -1.21 10.46
C LEU A 38 -0.40 -1.28 11.94
N LEU A 39 -0.01 -0.17 12.57
CA LEU A 39 0.13 -0.07 14.03
C LEU A 39 -1.21 -0.26 14.76
N THR A 40 -2.33 0.10 14.13
CA THR A 40 -3.67 0.01 14.74
C THR A 40 -4.50 -1.16 14.22
N THR A 41 -3.95 -1.97 13.31
CA THR A 41 -4.67 -3.07 12.65
C THR A 41 -4.46 -4.38 13.42
N SER A 42 -5.53 -5.15 13.64
CA SER A 42 -5.46 -6.46 14.29
C SER A 42 -5.19 -7.58 13.28
N LYS A 43 -4.61 -8.71 13.74
CA LYS A 43 -4.43 -9.90 12.89
C LYS A 43 -5.77 -10.35 12.29
N GLY A 44 -5.81 -10.58 10.99
CA GLY A 44 -6.99 -10.95 10.21
C GLY A 44 -7.85 -9.77 9.75
N GLU A 45 -7.58 -8.56 10.23
CA GLU A 45 -8.33 -7.36 9.86
C GLU A 45 -7.98 -6.90 8.44
N LYS A 46 -8.99 -6.34 7.76
CA LYS A 46 -8.87 -5.76 6.42
C LYS A 46 -9.17 -4.28 6.48
N ALA A 47 -8.29 -3.48 5.89
CA ALA A 47 -8.46 -2.03 5.83
C ALA A 47 -8.40 -1.53 4.38
N ARG A 48 -9.20 -0.49 4.08
CA ARG A 48 -9.09 0.29 2.84
C ARG A 48 -8.40 1.61 3.18
N LEU A 49 -7.28 1.88 2.54
CA LEU A 49 -6.45 3.05 2.80
C LEU A 49 -6.55 4.01 1.63
N GLU A 50 -6.77 5.28 1.93
CA GLU A 50 -6.66 6.36 0.97
C GLU A 50 -5.54 7.28 1.46
N ILE A 51 -4.39 7.21 0.80
CA ILE A 51 -3.14 7.82 1.27
C ILE A 51 -2.80 8.96 0.31
N GLU A 52 -2.79 10.18 0.84
CA GLU A 52 -2.36 11.36 0.10
C GLU A 52 -0.87 11.26 -0.30
N PRO A 53 -0.44 11.93 -1.38
CA PRO A 53 0.90 11.76 -1.93
C PRO A 53 2.01 12.01 -0.91
N GLU A 54 1.84 12.98 0.00
CA GLU A 54 2.80 13.35 1.04
C GLU A 54 3.08 12.21 2.02
N TRP A 55 2.14 11.27 2.17
CA TRP A 55 2.27 10.08 3.01
C TRP A 55 2.55 8.80 2.21
N ALA A 56 2.74 8.96 0.90
CA ALA A 56 3.05 7.91 -0.07
C ALA A 56 4.40 8.19 -0.75
N TYR A 57 4.40 8.47 -2.07
CA TYR A 57 5.60 8.66 -2.89
C TYR A 57 5.87 10.12 -3.30
N GLY A 58 5.04 11.05 -2.81
CA GLY A 58 5.19 12.49 -2.97
C GLY A 58 5.37 12.95 -4.41
N LYS A 59 6.11 14.06 -4.57
CA LYS A 59 6.41 14.70 -5.85
C LYS A 59 7.25 13.84 -6.80
N LYS A 60 7.92 12.80 -6.30
CA LYS A 60 8.76 11.92 -7.12
C LYS A 60 7.97 10.78 -7.75
N GLY A 61 6.91 10.32 -7.08
CA GLY A 61 6.24 9.07 -7.47
C GLY A 61 7.16 7.85 -7.28
N GLN A 62 6.78 6.73 -7.88
CA GLN A 62 7.59 5.50 -7.90
C GLN A 62 7.58 4.89 -9.31
N PRO A 63 8.56 5.24 -10.16
CA PRO A 63 8.61 4.83 -11.56
C PRO A 63 8.56 3.30 -11.76
N ASP A 64 9.28 2.54 -10.94
CA ASP A 64 9.32 1.07 -11.03
C ASP A 64 7.94 0.43 -10.82
N ALA A 65 7.12 1.06 -9.99
CA ALA A 65 5.74 0.67 -9.73
C ALA A 65 4.72 1.39 -10.64
N LYS A 66 5.20 2.25 -11.56
CA LYS A 66 4.40 3.11 -12.43
C LYS A 66 3.43 4.03 -11.67
N ILE A 67 3.87 4.50 -10.51
CA ILE A 67 3.14 5.46 -9.70
C ILE A 67 3.64 6.86 -10.11
N PRO A 68 2.80 7.72 -10.69
CA PRO A 68 3.23 9.04 -11.11
C PRO A 68 3.53 9.96 -9.91
N PRO A 69 4.27 11.06 -10.14
CA PRO A 69 4.35 12.18 -9.21
C PRO A 69 2.99 12.61 -8.65
N ASN A 70 2.94 12.92 -7.36
CA ASN A 70 1.74 13.43 -6.65
C ASN A 70 0.52 12.51 -6.74
N ALA A 71 0.72 11.20 -6.92
CA ALA A 71 -0.37 10.24 -6.97
C ALA A 71 -0.92 9.92 -5.57
N LYS A 72 -2.24 10.08 -5.39
CA LYS A 72 -2.97 9.50 -4.26
C LYS A 72 -3.06 7.99 -4.44
N LEU A 73 -2.86 7.23 -3.35
CA LEU A 73 -2.97 5.77 -3.37
C LEU A 73 -4.26 5.30 -2.72
N ILE A 74 -4.93 4.33 -3.32
CA ILE A 74 -6.11 3.66 -2.76
C ILE A 74 -5.82 2.18 -2.64
N LEU A 75 -5.58 1.69 -1.43
CA LEU A 75 -5.11 0.33 -1.18
C LEU A 75 -6.12 -0.47 -0.37
N LYS A 76 -6.11 -1.79 -0.55
CA LYS A 76 -6.75 -2.73 0.38
C LYS A 76 -5.65 -3.59 0.99
N VAL A 77 -5.57 -3.60 2.31
CA VAL A 77 -4.59 -4.38 3.07
C VAL A 77 -5.31 -5.39 3.95
N GLU A 78 -4.66 -6.51 4.23
CA GLU A 78 -5.11 -7.54 5.15
C GLU A 78 -3.89 -7.95 5.98
N LEU A 79 -3.97 -7.84 7.31
CA LEU A 79 -2.89 -8.26 8.18
C LEU A 79 -2.98 -9.77 8.39
N LEU A 80 -2.11 -10.53 7.73
CA LEU A 80 -2.17 -11.99 7.77
C LEU A 80 -1.56 -12.56 9.06
N ASP A 81 -0.44 -12.01 9.51
CA ASP A 81 0.25 -12.49 10.70
C ASP A 81 1.15 -11.43 11.34
N ILE A 82 1.53 -11.66 12.59
CA ILE A 82 2.51 -10.89 13.36
C ILE A 82 3.55 -11.90 13.86
N LEU A 83 4.82 -11.67 13.52
CA LEU A 83 5.95 -12.55 13.84
C LEU A 83 6.69 -12.10 15.10
#